data_AF-A0A961CTE7-F1
#
_entry.id   AF-A0A961CTE7-F1
#
_cell.length_a   1.000
_cell.length_b   1.000
_cell.length_c   1.000
_cell.angle_alpha   90.00
_cell.angle_beta   90.00
_cell.angle_gamma   90.00
#
_symmetry.space_group_name_H-M   'P 1'
#
loop_
_entity.id
_entity.type
_entity.pdbx_description
1 polymer ?
#
loop_
_entity_poly.entity_id
_entity_poly.type
_entity_poly.pdbx_seq_one_letter_code
_entity_poly.pdbx_strand_id
1 'polypeptide(L)' 'MPWCEECSRFYTPSTLTPEGDCPSGHHVADPDTAIHQSAASPRDDEHSAKVPWHFWLLLAAVVIYLGWRLIQGVQWLLG' A
#
# COMPACT_ATOMS: atom_id res chain seq x y z
N MET A 1 -10.66 5.72 14.18
CA MET A 1 -11.08 5.79 15.60
C MET A 1 -9.94 5.18 16.40
N PRO A 2 -9.28 5.95 17.28
CA PRO A 2 -8.06 5.50 17.97
C PRO A 2 -8.37 4.34 18.94
N TRP A 3 -7.51 3.31 18.90
CA TRP A 3 -7.60 2.12 19.73
C TRP A 3 -6.56 2.19 20.85
N CYS A 4 -7.00 1.95 22.09
CA CYS A 4 -6.09 1.85 23.23
C CYS A 4 -5.83 0.38 23.53
N GLU A 5 -4.57 -0.05 23.44
CA GLU A 5 -4.17 -1.45 23.69
C GLU A 5 -4.34 -1.83 25.17
N GLU A 6 -3.95 -0.95 26.10
CA GLU A 6 -4.06 -1.21 27.55
C GLU A 6 -5.51 -1.37 28.00
N CYS A 7 -6.44 -0.63 27.40
CA CYS A 7 -7.86 -0.73 27.72
C CYS A 7 -8.62 -1.70 26.83
N SER A 8 -8.01 -2.21 25.75
CA SER A 8 -8.64 -3.03 24.71
C SER A 8 -9.97 -2.43 24.19
N ARG A 9 -9.98 -1.11 23.94
CA ARG A 9 -11.21 -0.36 23.62
C ARG A 9 -10.97 0.79 22.64
N PHE A 10 -11.97 1.04 21.79
CA PHE A 10 -12.03 2.21 20.93
C PHE A 10 -12.54 3.44 21.69
N TYR A 11 -11.83 4.56 21.55
CA TYR A 11 -12.22 5.86 22.10
C TYR A 11 -12.57 6.84 20.97
N THR A 12 -13.54 7.71 21.22
CA THR A 12 -13.87 8.81 20.31
C THR A 12 -13.00 10.03 20.64
N PRO A 13 -12.70 10.92 19.67
CA PRO A 13 -11.87 12.12 19.92
C PRO A 13 -12.41 13.01 21.06
N SER A 14 -13.72 13.04 21.24
CA SER A 14 -14.39 13.76 22.34
C SER A 14 -14.14 13.18 23.74
N THR A 15 -13.62 11.96 23.83
CA THR A 15 -13.34 11.26 25.10
C THR A 15 -11.86 11.19 25.44
N LEU A 16 -11.00 11.66 24.54
CA LEU A 16 -9.56 11.75 24.76
C LEU A 16 -9.20 13.08 25.42
N THR A 17 -8.08 13.10 26.14
CA THR A 17 -7.47 14.35 26.61
C THR A 17 -6.92 15.14 25.41
N PRO A 18 -6.66 16.45 25.56
CA PRO A 18 -6.02 17.26 24.52
C PRO A 18 -4.66 16.72 24.05
N GLU A 19 -3.99 15.93 24.90
CA GLU A 19 -2.67 15.31 24.63
C GLU A 19 -2.78 13.93 23.95
N GLY A 20 -4.00 13.44 23.70
CA GLY A 20 -4.23 12.15 23.01
C GLY A 20 -4.29 10.93 23.94
N ASP A 21 -4.42 11.14 25.25
CA ASP A 21 -4.54 10.07 26.24
C ASP A 21 -5.98 9.67 26.49
N CYS A 22 -6.18 8.39 26.79
CA CYS A 22 -7.45 7.88 27.26
C CYS A 22 -7.71 8.33 28.71
N PRO A 23 -8.96 8.33 29.18
CA PRO A 23 -9.30 8.70 30.57
C PRO A 23 -8.68 7.77 31.64
N SER A 24 -8.10 6.63 31.23
CA SER A 24 -7.31 5.76 32.12
C SER A 24 -5.83 6.16 32.22
N GLY A 25 -5.41 7.21 31.49
CA GLY A 25 -4.04 7.74 31.52
C GLY A 25 -3.06 7.05 30.56
N HIS A 26 -3.55 6.28 29.59
CA HIS A 26 -2.72 5.64 28.57
C HIS A 26 -2.74 6.41 27.26
N HIS A 27 -1.58 6.52 26.62
CA HIS A 27 -1.42 7.21 25.35
C HIS A 27 -1.97 6.37 24.19
N VAL A 28 -2.89 6.94 23.40
CA VAL A 28 -3.63 6.18 22.37
C VAL A 28 -3.17 6.52 20.95
N ALA A 29 -2.59 7.69 20.75
CA ALA A 29 -2.08 8.11 19.45
C ALA A 29 -0.97 9.14 19.63
N ASP A 30 0.24 8.76 19.23
CA ASP A 30 1.31 9.73 18.99
C ASP A 30 0.93 10.52 17.73
N PRO A 31 0.73 11.86 17.84
CA PRO A 31 0.30 12.68 16.73
C PRO A 31 1.25 12.60 15.52
N ASP A 32 2.53 12.27 15.71
CA ASP A 32 3.47 12.13 14.61
C ASP A 32 3.13 10.90 13.74
N THR A 33 2.69 9.79 14.33
CA THR A 33 2.35 8.56 13.58
C THR A 33 1.10 8.70 12.71
N ALA A 34 0.15 9.55 13.10
CA ALA A 34 -1.06 9.83 12.32
C ALA A 34 -0.76 10.73 11.10
N ILE A 35 0.17 11.68 11.24
CA ILE A 35 0.58 12.58 10.14
C ILE A 35 1.34 11.81 9.05
N HIS A 36 2.16 10.82 9.42
CA HIS A 36 2.95 10.02 8.48
C HIS A 36 2.13 9.09 7.57
N GLN A 37 0.86 8.80 7.87
CA GLN A 37 0.02 7.95 7.00
C GLN A 37 -0.74 8.74 5.92
N SER A 38 -1.00 10.03 6.16
CA SER A 38 -1.77 10.89 5.25
C SER A 38 -0.92 11.85 4.43
N ALA A 39 0.32 12.12 4.84
CA ALA A 39 1.29 12.76 3.97
C ALA A 39 1.83 11.70 3.02
N ALA A 40 1.32 11.67 1.78
CA ALA A 40 2.00 11.01 0.68
C ALA A 40 3.44 11.57 0.62
N SER A 41 4.40 10.83 1.19
CA SER A 41 5.81 11.18 1.11
C SER A 41 6.17 11.40 -0.37
N PRO A 42 6.85 12.50 -0.71
CA PRO A 42 7.53 12.63 -1.99
C PRO A 42 8.36 11.36 -2.18
N ARG A 43 8.17 10.71 -3.33
CA ARG A 43 8.91 9.50 -3.70
C ARG A 43 10.33 9.90 -4.03
N ASP A 44 11.13 10.14 -2.99
CA ASP A 44 12.57 10.22 -3.09
C ASP A 44 13.08 8.76 -3.10
N ASP A 45 13.30 8.28 -4.33
CA ASP A 45 14.39 7.42 -4.78
C ASP A 45 15.01 6.40 -3.80
N GLU A 46 15.22 5.18 -4.31
CA GLU A 46 16.13 4.17 -3.73
C GLU A 46 15.55 3.20 -2.68
N HIS A 47 14.37 2.67 -2.95
CA HIS A 47 14.24 1.22 -2.84
C HIS A 47 13.99 0.71 -4.23
N SER A 48 14.93 -0.06 -4.78
CA SER A 48 14.62 -0.99 -5.85
C SER A 48 13.48 -1.84 -5.32
N ALA A 49 12.23 -1.44 -5.61
CA ALA A 49 11.03 -2.18 -5.29
C ALA A 49 11.25 -3.50 -6.01
N LYS A 50 11.73 -4.48 -5.25
CA LYS A 50 12.35 -5.68 -5.82
C LYS A 50 11.22 -6.47 -6.43
N VAL A 51 11.00 -6.19 -7.70
CA VAL A 51 9.88 -6.72 -8.45
C VAL A 51 9.95 -8.24 -8.30
N PRO A 52 8.89 -8.89 -7.77
CA PRO A 52 8.92 -10.31 -7.50
C PRO A 52 9.33 -11.07 -8.77
N TRP A 53 10.20 -12.08 -8.66
CA TRP A 53 10.72 -12.81 -9.83
C TRP A 53 9.59 -13.37 -10.72
N HIS A 54 8.51 -13.83 -10.10
CA HIS A 54 7.32 -14.31 -10.80
C HIS A 54 6.65 -13.24 -11.69
N PHE A 55 6.75 -11.96 -11.34
CA PHE A 55 6.21 -10.87 -12.16
C PHE A 55 6.92 -10.79 -13.52
N TRP A 56 8.26 -10.91 -13.54
CA TRP A 56 9.03 -10.96 -14.78
C TRP A 56 8.69 -12.19 -15.63
N LEU A 57 8.46 -13.33 -14.98
CA LEU A 57 8.05 -14.57 -15.66
C LEU A 57 6.70 -14.41 -16.36
N LEU A 58 5.70 -13.85 -15.66
CA LEU A 58 4.38 -13.58 -16.23
C LEU A 58 4.46 -12.56 -17.37
N LEU A 59 5.24 -11.49 -17.20
CA LEU A 59 5.45 -10.48 -18.24
C LEU A 59 6.05 -11.10 -19.51
N ALA A 60 7.08 -11.95 -19.36
CA ALA A 60 7.70 -12.65 -20.48
C ALA A 60 6.70 -13.58 -21.20
N ALA A 61 5.92 -14.36 -20.45
CA ALA A 61 4.89 -15.23 -21.02
C ALA A 61 3.83 -14.45 -21.82
N VAL A 62 3.41 -13.29 -21.30
CA VAL A 62 2.46 -12.39 -21.98
C VAL A 62 3.05 -11.85 -23.28
N VAL A 63 4.30 -11.36 -23.26
CA VAL A 63 4.97 -10.83 -24.47
C VAL A 63 5.10 -11.90 -25.55
N ILE A 64 5.51 -13.12 -25.17
CA ILE A 64 5.64 -14.25 -26.09
C ILE A 64 4.28 -14.61 -26.71
N TYR A 65 3.23 -14.70 -25.89
CA TYR A 65 1.88 -15.04 -26.36
C TYR A 65 1.32 -13.98 -27.31
N LEU A 66 1.43 -12.69 -26.95
CA LEU A 66 0.96 -11.60 -27.81
C LEU A 66 1.76 -11.51 -29.11
N GLY A 67 3.09 -11.69 -29.04
CA GLY A 67 3.94 -11.72 -30.22
C GLY A 67 3.55 -12.84 -31.18
N TRP A 68 3.34 -14.06 -30.67
CA TRP A 68 2.86 -15.18 -31.47
C TRP A 68 1.48 -14.91 -32.08
N ARG A 69 0.55 -14.39 -31.27
CA ARG A 69 -0.81 -14.07 -31.71
C ARG A 69 -0.83 -12.99 -32.79
N LEU A 70 0.05 -11.99 -32.69
CA LEU A 70 0.23 -10.95 -33.70
C LEU A 70 0.75 -11.53 -35.02
N ILE A 71 1.79 -12.38 -34.97
CA ILE A 71 2.32 -13.04 -36.18
C ILE A 71 1.24 -13.89 -36.82
N GLN A 72 0.53 -14.70 -36.03
CA GLN A 72 -0.56 -15.55 -36.51
C GLN A 72 -1.68 -14.72 -37.17
N GLY A 73 -2.08 -13.60 -36.55
CA GLY A 73 -3.09 -12.70 -37.11
C GLY A 73 -2.63 -12.00 -38.39
N VAL A 74 -1.38 -11.55 -38.43
CA VAL A 74 -0.80 -10.88 -39.61
C VAL A 74 -0.64 -11.87 -40.77
N GLN A 75 -0.23 -13.12 -40.51
CA GLN A 75 -0.21 -14.16 -41.53
C GLN A 75 -1.60 -14.48 -42.08
N TRP A 76 -2.63 -14.46 -41.23
CA TRP A 76 -4.02 -14.57 -41.68
C TRP A 76 -4.52 -13.37 -42.50
N LEU A 77 -3.96 -12.18 -42.29
CA LEU A 77 -4.35 -10.96 -42.99
C LEU A 77 -3.64 -10.79 -44.34
N LEU A 78 -2.40 -11.31 -44.44
CA LEU A 78 -1.53 -11.18 -45.62
C LEU A 78 -1.59 -12.37 -46.58
N GLY A 79 -2.27 -13.45 -46.21
CA GLY A 79 -2.53 -14.64 -47.05
C GLY A 79 -4.01 -14.78 -47.36
#